data_AF-A0A8T5H0U3-F1
#
_entry.id   AF-A0A8T5H0U3-F1
#
_cell.length_a   1.000
_cell.length_b   1.000
_cell.length_c   1.000
_cell.angle_alpha   90.00
_cell.angle_beta   90.00
_cell.angle_gamma   90.00
#
_symmetry.space_group_name_H-M   'P 1'
#
loop_
_entity.id
_entity.type
_entity.pdbx_description
1 polymer ?
#
loop_
_entity_poly.entity_id
_entity_poly.type
_entity_poly.pdbx_seq_one_letter_code
_entity_poly.pdbx_strand_id
1 'polypeptide(L)'
;MSNATDIEKKLSSYEATLPDNVFSQMEKIAIGVLIAALAILSLGLIFANDMFWTDGLKPIVWDPIVKDAGAAGDAGYSPQNTAIYATTILLSVVVLQGIFRKLGLPADDRMMLALISWVILAPVLRVLEDSDFFSSKIDWLLISPIIHFHLAIWLVVVAIISHRFCSKWDGLKDDKSMEKSKTMLFVTLGMMLFFHWALLYRPAYFEHEEIGLLWVIIGLIASYAVLFMSLVWTANWPSITRGLISFGTSSTVLGFFHWIQFIATPWQQESGRIVESQPLWPMMVVLGLPGLVCWVMYRYGIEDARHMKMSGYTAGVLPDGVRIKTWEDAEKVVSNHPIEQLSRNALLANPMVLAMVYGQLCDGFATMIGIDLFGYGEKHPVSNAVIQYGGDINDAVGISWGEGAWFFALIKASLVAVIVWLFIEMRVEKRQVHMRMLIVLAVLIVGLAPGLRDIGRLTLDV
;
A
#
# COMPACT_ATOMS: atom_id res chain seq x y z
N MET A 1 9.88 30.21 -30.08
CA MET A 1 9.79 29.28 -28.91
C MET A 1 10.79 28.17 -29.15
N SER A 2 11.70 27.92 -28.21
CA SER A 2 12.61 26.77 -28.26
C SER A 2 11.79 25.48 -28.19
N ASN A 3 12.03 24.50 -29.06
CA ASN A 3 11.36 23.20 -28.94
C ASN A 3 11.87 22.50 -27.66
N ALA A 4 11.09 21.60 -27.04
CA ALA A 4 11.50 20.89 -25.81
C ALA A 4 12.85 20.16 -25.98
N THR A 5 13.05 19.57 -27.15
CA THR A 5 14.32 18.94 -27.58
C THR A 5 15.49 19.92 -27.69
N ASP A 6 15.26 21.19 -28.04
CA ASP A 6 16.31 22.21 -28.08
C ASP A 6 16.72 22.65 -26.67
N ILE A 7 15.78 22.63 -25.71
CA ILE A 7 16.05 22.90 -24.29
C ILE A 7 16.91 21.75 -23.73
N GLU A 8 16.52 20.50 -23.99
CA GLU A 8 17.30 19.32 -23.56
C GLU A 8 18.71 19.30 -24.14
N LYS A 9 18.88 19.65 -25.41
CA LYS A 9 20.21 19.74 -26.04
C LYS A 9 21.10 20.81 -25.40
N LYS A 10 20.51 21.87 -24.84
CA LYS A 10 21.27 22.84 -24.04
C LYS A 10 21.64 22.27 -22.68
N LEU A 11 20.75 21.51 -22.05
CA LEU A 11 20.95 20.88 -20.75
C LEU A 11 21.92 19.68 -20.79
N SER A 12 22.06 19.00 -21.94
CA SER A 12 22.99 17.87 -22.09
C SER A 12 24.47 18.25 -22.02
N SER A 13 24.78 19.55 -22.07
CA SER A 13 26.12 20.10 -21.87
C SER A 13 26.55 20.20 -20.40
N TYR A 14 25.62 19.98 -19.46
CA TYR A 14 25.85 20.05 -18.02
C TYR A 14 26.14 18.68 -17.39
N GLU A 15 26.45 18.67 -16.09
CA GLU A 15 26.81 17.45 -15.36
C GLU A 15 25.68 16.41 -15.36
N ALA A 16 25.98 15.22 -15.91
CA ALA A 16 25.00 14.14 -16.06
C ALA A 16 24.64 13.47 -14.72
N THR A 17 23.42 12.94 -14.63
CA THR A 17 22.98 12.09 -13.53
C THR A 17 23.83 10.81 -13.42
N LEU A 18 23.93 10.25 -12.21
CA LEU A 18 24.56 8.94 -12.04
C LEU A 18 23.79 7.86 -12.83
N PRO A 19 24.48 6.89 -13.45
CA PRO A 19 23.84 5.76 -14.12
C PRO A 19 23.02 4.88 -13.16
N ASP A 20 21.95 4.29 -13.67
CA ASP A 20 21.03 3.45 -12.88
C ASP A 20 21.70 2.23 -12.23
N ASN A 21 22.77 1.72 -12.84
CA ASN A 21 23.51 0.55 -12.36
C ASN A 21 24.48 0.85 -11.19
N VAL A 22 24.69 2.12 -10.84
CA VAL A 22 25.58 2.56 -9.77
C VAL A 22 24.79 2.99 -8.54
N PHE A 23 25.24 2.56 -7.36
CA PHE A 23 24.72 3.07 -6.10
C PHE A 23 25.36 4.41 -5.72
N SER A 24 24.55 5.37 -5.29
CA SER A 24 25.03 6.61 -4.68
C SER A 24 25.69 6.37 -3.32
N GLN A 25 26.40 7.37 -2.81
CA GLN A 25 27.01 7.29 -1.48
C GLN A 25 25.96 7.05 -0.38
N MET A 26 24.82 7.75 -0.44
CA MET A 26 23.73 7.56 0.52
C MET A 26 23.14 6.14 0.45
N GLU A 27 22.95 5.60 -0.75
CA GLU A 27 22.47 4.23 -0.95
C GLU A 27 23.47 3.19 -0.40
N LYS A 28 24.77 3.38 -0.65
CA LYS A 28 25.81 2.50 -0.09
C LYS A 28 25.84 2.53 1.42
N ILE A 29 25.72 3.72 2.03
CA ILE A 29 25.65 3.86 3.49
C ILE A 29 24.42 3.15 4.04
N ALA A 30 23.23 3.39 3.45
CA ALA A 30 22.00 2.75 3.88
C ALA A 30 22.05 1.21 3.78
N ILE A 31 22.59 0.68 2.67
CA ILE A 31 22.82 -0.76 2.50
C ILE A 31 23.80 -1.28 3.56
N GLY A 32 24.89 -0.56 3.83
CA GLY A 32 25.85 -0.91 4.87
C GLY A 32 25.23 -0.95 6.27
N VAL A 33 24.41 0.05 6.61
CA VAL A 33 23.66 0.10 7.88
C VAL A 33 22.71 -1.08 8.00
N LEU A 34 21.97 -1.41 6.93
CA LEU A 34 21.06 -2.56 6.94
C LEU A 34 21.81 -3.89 7.14
N ILE A 35 22.92 -4.09 6.42
CA ILE A 35 23.74 -5.30 6.56
C ILE A 35 24.31 -5.40 7.97
N ALA A 36 24.82 -4.30 8.52
CA ALA A 36 25.32 -4.25 9.89
C ALA A 36 24.21 -4.56 10.91
N ALA A 37 23.01 -3.98 10.74
CA ALA A 37 21.87 -4.25 11.61
C ALA A 37 21.45 -5.72 11.58
N LEU A 38 21.38 -6.33 10.39
CA LEU A 38 21.07 -7.76 10.23
C LEU A 38 22.16 -8.66 10.81
N ALA A 39 23.43 -8.29 10.66
CA ALA A 39 24.55 -9.00 11.26
C ALA A 39 24.52 -8.93 12.79
N ILE A 40 24.29 -7.75 13.37
CA ILE A 40 24.14 -7.55 14.82
C ILE A 40 22.95 -8.35 15.35
N LEU A 41 21.80 -8.29 14.67
CA LEU A 41 20.63 -9.10 15.01
C LEU A 41 20.96 -10.59 15.01
N SER A 42 21.60 -11.08 13.94
CA SER A 42 21.91 -12.51 13.79
C SER A 42 22.94 -12.99 14.82
N LEU A 43 24.02 -12.23 15.01
CA LEU A 43 25.05 -12.54 16.01
C LEU A 43 24.50 -12.41 17.43
N GLY A 44 23.67 -11.41 17.70
CA GLY A 44 22.99 -11.23 18.99
C GLY A 44 22.08 -12.40 19.32
N LEU A 45 21.27 -12.87 18.36
CA LEU A 45 20.41 -14.05 18.53
C LEU A 45 21.19 -15.34 18.79
N ILE A 46 22.39 -15.49 18.21
CA ILE A 46 23.22 -16.70 18.34
C ILE A 46 24.08 -16.67 19.62
N PHE A 47 24.76 -15.56 19.88
CA PHE A 47 25.80 -15.47 20.91
C PHE A 47 25.34 -14.80 22.21
N ALA A 48 24.22 -14.06 22.20
CA ALA A 48 23.72 -13.31 23.35
C ALA A 48 22.17 -13.30 23.40
N ASN A 49 21.56 -14.47 23.23
CA ASN A 49 20.11 -14.60 23.06
C ASN A 49 19.31 -13.99 24.22
N ASP A 50 19.72 -14.25 25.47
CA ASP A 50 19.02 -13.74 26.65
C ASP A 50 18.97 -12.21 26.66
N MET A 51 20.12 -11.56 26.47
CA MET A 51 20.21 -10.10 26.43
C MET A 51 19.52 -9.49 25.20
N PHE A 52 19.66 -10.11 24.03
CA PHE A 52 19.25 -9.51 22.76
C PHE A 52 17.78 -9.80 22.40
N TRP A 53 17.33 -11.04 22.62
CA TRP A 53 15.97 -11.47 22.36
C TRP A 53 15.12 -11.39 23.64
N THR A 54 15.45 -12.18 24.66
CA THR A 54 14.58 -12.38 25.83
C THR A 54 14.29 -11.08 26.57
N ASP A 55 15.33 -10.31 26.89
CA ASP A 55 15.20 -9.04 27.63
C ASP A 55 15.08 -7.82 26.70
N GLY A 56 15.51 -7.95 25.44
CA GLY A 56 15.58 -6.88 24.46
C GLY A 56 14.37 -6.81 23.52
N LEU A 57 14.46 -7.55 22.42
CA LEU A 57 13.47 -7.46 21.33
C LEU A 57 12.14 -8.13 21.63
N LYS A 58 12.09 -9.17 22.48
CA LYS A 58 10.86 -9.92 22.74
C LYS A 58 9.79 -9.05 23.43
N PRO A 59 10.06 -8.30 24.52
CA PRO A 59 9.05 -7.44 25.15
C PRO A 59 8.60 -6.28 24.27
N ILE A 60 9.49 -5.80 23.40
CA ILE A 60 9.25 -4.68 22.49
C ILE A 60 8.44 -5.16 21.29
N VAL A 61 8.93 -6.14 20.54
CA VAL A 61 8.36 -6.53 19.24
C VAL A 61 7.43 -7.73 19.37
N TRP A 62 7.81 -8.79 20.08
CA TRP A 62 7.13 -10.09 20.01
C TRP A 62 5.94 -10.21 20.98
N ASP A 63 6.10 -9.82 22.24
CA ASP A 63 5.05 -9.93 23.24
C ASP A 63 3.79 -9.13 22.87
N PRO A 64 3.89 -7.92 22.27
CA PRO A 64 2.71 -7.23 21.74
C PRO A 64 2.04 -7.97 20.58
N ILE A 65 2.81 -8.64 19.70
CA ILE A 65 2.25 -9.44 18.60
C ILE A 65 1.45 -10.62 19.16
N VAL A 66 2.02 -11.35 20.12
CA VAL A 66 1.35 -12.49 20.76
C VAL A 66 0.11 -12.05 21.53
N LYS A 67 0.18 -10.89 22.19
CA LYS A 67 -0.98 -10.30 22.88
C LYS A 67 -2.10 -9.90 21.92
N ASP A 68 -1.75 -9.38 20.73
CA ASP A 68 -2.72 -9.00 19.69
C ASP A 68 -3.32 -10.23 18.98
N ALA A 69 -2.59 -11.34 18.91
CA ALA A 69 -3.06 -12.62 18.39
C ALA A 69 -4.02 -13.36 19.35
N GLY A 70 -3.84 -13.19 20.67
CA GLY A 70 -4.65 -13.91 21.65
C GLY A 70 -6.06 -13.33 21.83
N ALA A 71 -6.92 -14.05 22.57
CA ALA A 71 -8.36 -13.78 22.78
C ALA A 71 -8.77 -12.36 23.22
N ALA A 72 -7.83 -11.50 23.62
CA ALA A 72 -8.10 -10.10 23.93
C ALA A 72 -8.05 -9.18 22.69
N GLY A 73 -7.37 -9.57 21.59
CA GLY A 73 -7.38 -8.89 20.29
C GLY A 73 -6.98 -7.41 20.28
N ASP A 74 -6.28 -6.93 21.32
CA ASP A 74 -6.13 -5.49 21.54
C ASP A 74 -4.80 -5.08 22.23
N ALA A 75 -3.68 -5.25 21.53
CA ALA A 75 -2.40 -4.72 21.98
C ALA A 75 -2.16 -3.28 21.44
N GLY A 76 -1.93 -2.33 22.35
CA GLY A 76 -1.51 -0.97 21.99
C GLY A 76 -0.04 -0.86 21.56
N TYR A 77 0.31 0.19 20.83
CA TYR A 77 1.68 0.44 20.38
C TYR A 77 2.49 1.24 21.41
N SER A 78 3.74 0.83 21.67
CA SER A 78 4.70 1.64 22.43
C SER A 78 5.44 2.65 21.52
N PRO A 79 5.97 3.75 22.09
CA PRO A 79 6.85 4.66 21.33
C PRO A 79 8.06 3.96 20.72
N GLN A 80 8.64 2.98 21.42
CA GLN A 80 9.80 2.21 20.97
C GLN A 80 9.45 1.38 19.73
N ASN A 81 8.33 0.65 19.76
CA ASN A 81 7.87 -0.17 18.63
C ASN A 81 7.61 0.70 17.41
N THR A 82 6.92 1.82 17.63
CA THR A 82 6.59 2.79 16.59
C THR A 82 7.85 3.33 15.92
N ALA A 83 8.88 3.69 16.71
CA ALA A 83 10.15 4.18 16.19
C ALA A 83 10.92 3.12 15.39
N ILE A 84 10.94 1.86 15.86
CA ILE A 84 11.56 0.74 15.14
C ILE A 84 10.89 0.56 13.78
N TYR A 85 9.56 0.46 13.74
CA TYR A 85 8.82 0.24 12.50
C TYR A 85 8.98 1.41 11.51
N ALA A 86 8.88 2.65 11.99
CA ALA A 86 9.09 3.84 11.16
C ALA A 86 10.50 3.88 10.56
N THR A 87 11.53 3.58 11.36
CA THR A 87 12.92 3.54 10.91
C THR A 87 13.16 2.43 9.90
N THR A 88 12.58 1.24 10.13
CA THR A 88 12.65 0.13 9.18
C THR A 88 12.04 0.50 7.83
N ILE A 89 10.85 1.12 7.81
CA ILE A 89 10.20 1.55 6.57
C ILE A 89 11.08 2.56 5.81
N LEU A 90 11.58 3.59 6.49
CA LEU A 90 12.44 4.61 5.87
C LEU A 90 13.73 3.99 5.29
N LEU A 91 14.39 3.11 6.04
CA LEU A 91 15.59 2.42 5.58
C LEU A 91 15.28 1.50 4.38
N SER A 92 14.17 0.76 4.44
CA SER A 92 13.71 -0.10 3.35
C SER A 92 13.44 0.68 2.07
N VAL A 93 12.84 1.88 2.13
CA VAL A 93 12.62 2.73 0.95
C VAL A 93 13.94 3.05 0.25
N VAL A 94 14.97 3.50 1.00
CA VAL A 94 16.27 3.88 0.44
C VAL A 94 17.03 2.70 -0.13
N VAL A 95 16.96 1.53 0.51
CA VAL A 95 17.63 0.31 0.04
C VAL A 95 16.90 -0.30 -1.16
N LEU A 96 15.58 -0.50 -1.06
CA LEU A 96 14.79 -1.16 -2.09
C LEU A 96 14.74 -0.35 -3.39
N GLN A 97 14.65 0.98 -3.34
CA GLN A 97 14.66 1.79 -4.57
C GLN A 97 15.92 1.54 -5.40
N GLY A 98 17.10 1.45 -4.76
CA GLY A 98 18.36 1.21 -5.45
C GLY A 98 18.43 -0.20 -6.03
N ILE A 99 17.95 -1.20 -5.28
CA ILE A 99 17.87 -2.59 -5.75
C ILE A 99 16.93 -2.70 -6.94
N PHE A 100 15.72 -2.14 -6.85
CA PHE A 100 14.71 -2.19 -7.91
C PHE A 100 15.17 -1.47 -9.17
N ARG A 101 15.84 -0.33 -9.02
CA ARG A 101 16.48 0.37 -10.13
C ARG A 101 17.53 -0.49 -10.82
N LYS A 102 18.43 -1.11 -10.06
CA LYS A 102 19.50 -1.97 -10.62
C LYS A 102 18.96 -3.24 -11.30
N LEU A 103 17.84 -3.76 -10.80
CA LEU A 103 17.13 -4.89 -11.40
C LEU A 103 16.30 -4.49 -12.62
N GLY A 104 16.18 -3.19 -12.94
CA GLY A 104 15.36 -2.70 -14.05
C GLY A 104 13.87 -2.99 -13.88
N LEU A 105 13.38 -3.03 -12.63
CA LEU A 105 11.97 -3.31 -12.36
C LEU A 105 11.08 -2.15 -12.86
N PRO A 106 9.88 -2.43 -13.39
CA PRO A 106 8.96 -1.38 -13.81
C PRO A 106 8.59 -0.47 -12.64
N ALA A 107 8.56 0.85 -12.89
CA ALA A 107 8.15 1.87 -11.91
C ALA A 107 7.23 2.91 -12.55
N ASP A 108 6.30 2.45 -13.39
CA ASP A 108 5.27 3.26 -14.03
C ASP A 108 3.94 3.23 -13.25
N ASP A 109 2.97 4.03 -13.70
CA ASP A 109 1.63 4.07 -13.09
C ASP A 109 0.95 2.69 -13.05
N ARG A 110 1.30 1.79 -13.98
CA ARG A 110 0.76 0.42 -14.04
C ARG A 110 1.29 -0.42 -12.88
N MET A 111 2.58 -0.30 -12.57
CA MET A 111 3.17 -0.91 -11.37
C MET A 111 2.54 -0.36 -10.10
N MET A 112 2.27 0.94 -10.02
CA MET A 112 1.58 1.51 -8.86
C MET A 112 0.21 0.86 -8.65
N LEU A 113 -0.60 0.70 -9.71
CA LEU A 113 -1.90 0.02 -9.63
C LEU A 113 -1.77 -1.43 -9.18
N ALA A 114 -0.74 -2.14 -9.64
CA ALA A 114 -0.45 -3.49 -9.17
C ALA A 114 -0.17 -3.50 -7.67
N LEU A 115 0.73 -2.64 -7.18
CA LEU A 115 1.09 -2.57 -5.76
C LEU A 115 -0.08 -2.16 -4.86
N ILE A 116 -0.95 -1.24 -5.30
CA ILE A 116 -2.18 -0.86 -4.58
C ILE A 116 -3.04 -2.10 -4.27
N SER A 117 -3.18 -3.04 -5.22
CA SER A 117 -3.95 -4.26 -4.96
C SER A 117 -3.40 -5.11 -3.81
N TRP A 118 -2.08 -5.09 -3.57
CA TRP A 118 -1.44 -5.76 -2.45
C TRP A 118 -1.59 -4.99 -1.13
N VAL A 119 -1.58 -3.64 -1.20
CA VAL A 119 -1.87 -2.80 -0.04
C VAL A 119 -3.31 -3.00 0.44
N ILE A 120 -4.26 -3.28 -0.47
CA ILE A 120 -5.66 -3.60 -0.13
C ILE A 120 -5.78 -5.03 0.43
N LEU A 121 -5.03 -5.99 -0.11
CA LEU A 121 -5.09 -7.39 0.35
C LEU A 121 -4.74 -7.54 1.85
N ALA A 122 -3.74 -6.82 2.34
CA ALA A 122 -3.28 -6.91 3.73
C ALA A 122 -4.38 -6.60 4.77
N PRO A 123 -5.06 -5.44 4.76
CA PRO A 123 -6.15 -5.15 5.68
C PRO A 123 -7.37 -6.05 5.44
N VAL A 124 -7.62 -6.54 4.21
CA VAL A 124 -8.71 -7.50 3.97
C VAL A 124 -8.50 -8.80 4.76
N LEU A 125 -7.28 -9.33 4.76
CA LEU A 125 -6.92 -10.48 5.59
C LEU A 125 -6.89 -10.11 7.08
N ARG A 126 -6.43 -8.91 7.44
CA ARG A 126 -6.39 -8.46 8.84
C ARG A 126 -7.79 -8.36 9.46
N VAL A 127 -8.80 -7.91 8.71
CA VAL A 127 -10.19 -7.85 9.19
C VAL A 127 -10.78 -9.24 9.37
N LEU A 128 -10.43 -10.20 8.51
CA LEU A 128 -10.82 -11.60 8.73
C LEU A 128 -10.21 -12.15 10.02
N GLU A 129 -8.94 -11.82 10.28
CA GLU A 129 -8.31 -12.12 11.56
C GLU A 129 -9.02 -11.43 12.73
N ASP A 130 -9.32 -10.13 12.63
CA ASP A 130 -10.05 -9.41 13.69
C ASP A 130 -11.45 -9.99 13.95
N SER A 131 -12.02 -10.71 12.98
CA SER A 131 -13.29 -11.44 13.13
C SER A 131 -13.15 -12.88 13.64
N ASP A 132 -11.97 -13.30 14.08
CA ASP A 132 -11.67 -14.67 14.54
C ASP A 132 -11.87 -15.75 13.44
N PHE A 133 -11.63 -15.39 12.17
CA PHE A 133 -11.76 -16.35 11.07
C PHE A 133 -10.67 -17.41 11.08
N PHE A 134 -9.41 -16.99 11.27
CA PHE A 134 -8.28 -17.89 11.17
C PHE A 134 -8.06 -18.65 12.48
N SER A 135 -7.47 -19.83 12.37
CA SER A 135 -7.23 -20.66 13.53
C SER A 135 -6.16 -20.10 14.45
N SER A 136 -6.26 -20.42 15.74
CA SER A 136 -5.28 -20.09 16.78
C SER A 136 -3.85 -20.62 16.54
N LYS A 137 -3.62 -21.33 15.43
CA LYS A 137 -2.30 -21.85 15.00
C LYS A 137 -1.64 -20.94 13.96
N ILE A 138 -2.42 -20.16 13.23
CA ILE A 138 -1.96 -19.33 12.11
C ILE A 138 -2.32 -17.84 12.26
N ASP A 139 -3.19 -17.48 13.21
CA ASP A 139 -3.53 -16.11 13.66
C ASP A 139 -2.35 -15.13 13.67
N TRP A 140 -1.24 -15.49 14.32
CA TRP A 140 -0.04 -14.68 14.45
C TRP A 140 0.60 -14.28 13.11
N LEU A 141 0.35 -15.05 12.04
CA LEU A 141 0.82 -14.75 10.69
C LEU A 141 0.10 -13.52 10.11
N LEU A 142 -1.15 -13.27 10.54
CA LEU A 142 -2.01 -12.18 10.06
C LEU A 142 -1.87 -10.91 10.93
N ILE A 143 -1.10 -10.96 12.01
CA ILE A 143 -0.81 -9.82 12.89
C ILE A 143 0.31 -8.94 12.31
N SER A 144 0.25 -7.63 12.54
CA SER A 144 1.33 -6.72 12.15
C SER A 144 2.55 -6.83 13.07
N PRO A 145 3.80 -6.78 12.54
CA PRO A 145 4.16 -6.55 11.14
C PRO A 145 4.27 -7.84 10.29
N ILE A 146 4.05 -9.03 10.86
CA ILE A 146 4.28 -10.33 10.23
C ILE A 146 3.48 -10.49 8.94
N ILE A 147 2.23 -10.02 8.93
CA ILE A 147 1.36 -10.01 7.74
C ILE A 147 2.05 -9.38 6.52
N HIS A 148 2.73 -8.25 6.72
CA HIS A 148 3.40 -7.53 5.66
C HIS A 148 4.61 -8.31 5.11
N PHE A 149 5.33 -9.04 5.96
CA PHE A 149 6.48 -9.84 5.54
C PHE A 149 6.07 -11.02 4.68
N HIS A 150 5.09 -11.83 5.09
CA HIS A 150 4.69 -12.99 4.29
C HIS A 150 3.96 -12.55 3.01
N LEU A 151 3.17 -11.47 3.03
CA LEU A 151 2.58 -10.92 1.80
C LEU A 151 3.66 -10.37 0.86
N ALA A 152 4.73 -9.77 1.38
CA ALA A 152 5.88 -9.40 0.57
C ALA A 152 6.57 -10.63 -0.06
N ILE A 153 6.66 -11.76 0.66
CA ILE A 153 7.15 -13.03 0.09
C ILE A 153 6.26 -13.47 -1.06
N TRP A 154 4.93 -13.48 -0.89
CA TRP A 154 3.99 -13.80 -1.95
C TRP A 154 4.16 -12.88 -3.17
N LEU A 155 4.27 -11.56 -2.95
CA LEU A 155 4.48 -10.57 -3.99
C LEU A 155 5.76 -10.86 -4.78
N VAL A 156 6.88 -11.11 -4.09
CA VAL A 156 8.17 -11.42 -4.72
C VAL A 156 8.10 -12.73 -5.50
N VAL A 157 7.48 -13.78 -4.94
CA VAL A 157 7.32 -15.08 -5.62
C VAL A 157 6.47 -14.94 -6.88
N VAL A 158 5.34 -14.21 -6.81
CA VAL A 158 4.50 -13.91 -7.98
C VAL A 158 5.29 -13.14 -9.04
N ALA A 159 6.07 -12.13 -8.64
CA ALA A 159 6.91 -11.36 -9.56
C ALA A 159 7.95 -12.25 -10.26
N ILE A 160 8.66 -13.10 -9.51
CA ILE A 160 9.68 -14.01 -10.04
C ILE A 160 9.06 -15.03 -11.00
N ILE A 161 7.95 -15.67 -10.63
CA ILE A 161 7.25 -16.65 -11.46
C ILE A 161 6.76 -16.00 -12.75
N SER A 162 6.12 -14.84 -12.64
CA SER A 162 5.58 -14.11 -13.80
C SER A 162 6.69 -13.70 -14.76
N HIS A 163 7.80 -13.16 -14.23
CA HIS A 163 8.98 -12.84 -15.03
C HIS A 163 9.57 -14.09 -15.70
N ARG A 164 9.87 -15.13 -14.93
CA ARG A 164 10.58 -16.31 -15.42
C ARG A 164 9.81 -17.06 -16.52
N PHE A 165 8.49 -17.13 -16.41
CA PHE A 165 7.68 -17.84 -17.40
C PHE A 165 7.29 -16.99 -18.60
N CYS A 166 7.11 -15.68 -18.42
CA CYS A 166 6.48 -14.84 -19.45
C CYS A 166 7.31 -13.68 -19.99
N SER A 167 8.47 -13.35 -19.41
CA SER A 167 9.28 -12.21 -19.87
C SER A 167 9.74 -12.31 -21.32
N LYS A 168 9.92 -13.54 -21.82
CA LYS A 168 10.26 -13.82 -23.24
C LYS A 168 9.20 -13.35 -24.24
N TRP A 169 7.97 -13.09 -23.79
CA TRP A 169 6.89 -12.55 -24.62
C TRP A 169 6.62 -11.07 -24.35
N ASP A 170 7.37 -10.43 -23.44
CA ASP A 170 7.19 -9.01 -23.16
C ASP A 170 7.53 -8.18 -24.41
N GLY A 171 6.62 -7.28 -24.80
CA GLY A 171 6.77 -6.41 -25.96
C GLY A 171 6.36 -7.04 -27.31
N LEU A 172 6.10 -8.36 -27.36
CA LEU A 172 5.56 -9.01 -28.55
C LEU A 172 4.06 -8.75 -28.66
N LYS A 173 3.62 -8.23 -29.81
CA LYS A 173 2.22 -7.85 -30.08
C LYS A 173 1.48 -8.84 -30.97
N ASP A 174 2.06 -10.00 -31.24
CA ASP A 174 1.37 -11.04 -32.00
C ASP A 174 0.38 -11.80 -31.11
N ASP A 175 -0.80 -12.08 -31.63
CA ASP A 175 -1.91 -12.71 -30.89
C ASP A 175 -1.48 -14.03 -30.24
N LYS A 176 -0.63 -14.81 -30.94
CA LYS A 176 -0.17 -16.12 -30.48
C LYS A 176 0.72 -16.02 -29.23
N SER A 177 1.66 -15.08 -29.19
CA SER A 177 2.51 -14.85 -28.02
C SER A 177 1.71 -14.29 -26.84
N MET A 178 0.79 -13.36 -27.10
CA MET A 178 -0.09 -12.79 -26.07
C MET A 178 -0.98 -13.87 -25.45
N GLU A 179 -1.55 -14.75 -26.26
CA GLU A 179 -2.35 -15.88 -25.81
C GLU A 179 -1.53 -16.88 -25.00
N LYS A 180 -0.32 -17.26 -25.46
CA LYS A 180 0.58 -18.13 -24.70
C LYS A 180 0.94 -17.55 -23.34
N SER A 181 1.30 -16.28 -23.28
CA SER A 181 1.60 -15.58 -22.04
C SER A 181 0.39 -15.58 -21.09
N LYS A 182 -0.80 -15.25 -21.61
CA LYS A 182 -2.06 -15.28 -20.84
C LYS A 182 -2.33 -16.65 -20.25
N THR A 183 -2.30 -17.69 -21.08
CA THR A 183 -2.60 -19.06 -20.66
C THR A 183 -1.59 -19.55 -19.62
N MET A 184 -0.30 -19.27 -19.82
CA MET A 184 0.75 -19.64 -18.87
C MET A 184 0.58 -18.95 -17.52
N LEU A 185 0.32 -17.63 -17.51
CA LEU A 185 0.04 -16.88 -16.27
C LEU A 185 -1.24 -17.36 -15.60
N PHE A 186 -2.31 -17.60 -16.36
CA PHE A 186 -3.58 -18.06 -15.78
C PHE A 186 -3.44 -19.40 -15.07
N VAL A 187 -2.74 -20.37 -15.70
CA VAL A 187 -2.49 -21.68 -15.08
C VAL A 187 -1.58 -21.55 -13.85
N THR A 188 -0.45 -20.86 -13.97
CA THR A 188 0.52 -20.75 -12.87
C THR A 188 -0.02 -19.95 -11.69
N LEU A 189 -0.58 -18.76 -11.93
CA LEU A 189 -1.17 -17.93 -10.88
C LEU A 189 -2.46 -18.54 -10.35
N GLY A 190 -3.21 -19.28 -11.17
CA GLY A 190 -4.39 -20.03 -10.74
C GLY A 190 -4.06 -21.15 -9.76
N MET A 191 -2.96 -21.87 -9.99
CA MET A 191 -2.43 -22.85 -9.02
C MET A 191 -1.95 -22.17 -7.74
N MET A 192 -1.27 -21.02 -7.85
CA MET A 192 -0.86 -20.24 -6.68
C MET A 192 -2.06 -19.71 -5.88
N LEU A 193 -3.12 -19.27 -6.55
CA LEU A 193 -4.33 -18.78 -5.90
C LEU A 193 -5.04 -19.92 -5.15
N PHE A 194 -5.09 -21.10 -5.75
CA PHE A 194 -5.57 -22.30 -5.07
C PHE A 194 -4.73 -22.62 -3.83
N PHE A 195 -3.40 -22.58 -3.97
CA PHE A 195 -2.48 -22.84 -2.86
C PHE A 195 -2.64 -21.81 -1.74
N HIS A 196 -2.79 -20.53 -2.10
CA HIS A 196 -3.07 -19.45 -1.16
C HIS A 196 -4.37 -19.67 -0.39
N TRP A 197 -5.46 -20.01 -1.09
CA TRP A 197 -6.74 -20.37 -0.48
C TRP A 197 -6.62 -21.60 0.43
N ALA A 198 -5.95 -22.66 -0.04
CA ALA A 198 -5.79 -23.91 0.69
C ALA A 198 -4.93 -23.75 1.96
N LEU A 199 -3.95 -22.84 1.93
CA LEU A 199 -3.06 -22.58 3.06
C LEU A 199 -3.73 -21.70 4.11
N LEU A 200 -4.37 -20.59 3.69
CA LEU A 200 -4.87 -19.58 4.62
C LEU A 200 -6.34 -19.79 5.02
N TYR A 201 -7.21 -20.09 4.06
CA TYR A 201 -8.66 -20.07 4.29
C TYR A 201 -9.24 -21.43 4.63
N ARG A 202 -8.77 -22.48 3.94
CA ARG A 202 -9.32 -23.84 4.12
C ARG A 202 -9.27 -24.36 5.57
N PRO A 203 -8.22 -24.10 6.38
CA PRO A 203 -8.19 -24.57 7.76
C PRO A 203 -9.37 -24.05 8.60
N ALA A 204 -9.78 -22.79 8.41
CA ALA A 204 -10.86 -22.14 9.15
C ALA A 204 -12.22 -22.84 8.99
N TYR A 205 -12.50 -23.39 7.80
CA TYR A 205 -13.79 -24.07 7.55
C TYR A 205 -13.98 -25.35 8.37
N PHE A 206 -12.89 -25.91 8.91
CA PHE A 206 -12.98 -27.09 9.78
C PHE A 206 -13.17 -26.72 11.26
N GLU A 207 -12.92 -25.48 11.63
CA GLU A 207 -13.09 -24.98 13.00
C GLU A 207 -14.47 -24.37 13.18
N HIS A 208 -14.98 -23.70 12.15
CA HIS A 208 -16.30 -23.09 12.14
C HIS A 208 -17.35 -24.01 11.51
N GLU A 209 -17.91 -24.94 12.28
CA GLU A 209 -18.86 -25.97 11.79
C GLU A 209 -20.15 -25.38 11.16
N GLU A 210 -20.56 -24.18 11.57
CA GLU A 210 -21.79 -23.52 11.08
C GLU A 210 -21.57 -22.60 9.87
N ILE A 211 -20.34 -22.53 9.32
CA ILE A 211 -20.06 -21.62 8.21
C ILE A 211 -20.82 -22.03 6.93
N GLY A 212 -21.59 -21.10 6.36
CA GLY A 212 -22.16 -21.27 5.03
C GLY A 212 -21.08 -21.43 3.95
N LEU A 213 -21.29 -22.33 3.00
CA LEU A 213 -20.33 -22.52 1.89
C LEU A 213 -20.69 -21.73 0.61
N LEU A 214 -21.87 -21.12 0.57
CA LEU A 214 -22.39 -20.46 -0.62
C LEU A 214 -21.45 -19.32 -1.06
N TRP A 215 -21.16 -18.37 -0.19
CA TRP A 215 -20.32 -17.21 -0.55
C TRP A 215 -18.85 -17.58 -0.68
N VAL A 216 -18.39 -18.62 0.02
CA VAL A 216 -17.05 -19.20 -0.16
C VAL A 216 -16.88 -19.71 -1.61
N ILE A 217 -17.84 -20.49 -2.10
CA ILE A 217 -17.79 -21.07 -3.46
C ILE A 217 -17.91 -19.96 -4.51
N ILE A 218 -18.87 -19.03 -4.35
CA ILE A 218 -19.01 -17.89 -5.27
C ILE A 218 -17.73 -17.05 -5.26
N GLY A 219 -17.12 -16.82 -4.09
CA GLY A 219 -15.89 -16.06 -3.94
C GLY A 219 -14.70 -16.71 -4.65
N LEU A 220 -14.55 -18.03 -4.57
CA LEU A 220 -13.56 -18.76 -5.35
C LEU A 220 -13.77 -18.57 -6.85
N ILE A 221 -14.99 -18.77 -7.35
CA ILE A 221 -15.32 -18.62 -8.77
C ILE A 221 -15.05 -17.18 -9.23
N ALA A 222 -15.50 -16.19 -8.45
CA ALA A 222 -15.28 -14.77 -8.72
C ALA A 222 -13.79 -14.41 -8.75
N SER A 223 -12.99 -14.98 -7.84
CA SER A 223 -11.54 -14.76 -7.79
C SER A 223 -10.84 -15.28 -9.04
N TYR A 224 -11.20 -16.48 -9.53
CA TYR A 224 -10.67 -16.99 -10.80
C TYR A 224 -11.16 -16.20 -12.02
N ALA A 225 -12.41 -15.73 -11.99
CA ALA A 225 -12.94 -14.86 -13.04
C ALA A 225 -12.17 -13.53 -13.10
N VAL A 226 -11.89 -12.91 -11.95
CA VAL A 226 -11.09 -11.68 -11.84
C VAL A 226 -9.65 -11.93 -12.28
N LEU A 227 -9.05 -13.06 -11.92
CA LEU A 227 -7.72 -13.45 -12.39
C LEU A 227 -7.67 -13.48 -13.92
N PHE A 228 -8.65 -14.14 -14.55
CA PHE A 228 -8.75 -14.21 -16.00
C PHE A 228 -8.97 -12.82 -16.63
N MET A 229 -9.94 -12.05 -16.13
CA MET A 229 -10.28 -10.73 -16.67
C MET A 229 -9.13 -9.74 -16.54
N SER A 230 -8.46 -9.71 -15.39
CA SER A 230 -7.27 -8.90 -15.17
C SER A 230 -6.18 -9.24 -16.18
N LEU A 231 -5.91 -10.54 -16.41
CA LEU A 231 -4.93 -10.98 -17.41
C LEU A 231 -5.32 -10.58 -18.84
N VAL A 232 -6.62 -10.51 -19.17
CA VAL A 232 -7.12 -10.04 -20.47
C VAL A 232 -6.90 -8.54 -20.62
N TRP A 233 -7.31 -7.74 -19.63
CA TRP A 233 -7.21 -6.27 -19.69
C TRP A 233 -5.76 -5.76 -19.65
N THR A 234 -4.86 -6.52 -19.03
CA THR A 234 -3.45 -6.16 -18.89
C THR A 234 -2.54 -6.87 -19.89
N ALA A 235 -3.09 -7.39 -21.00
CA ALA A 235 -2.33 -8.17 -21.98
C ALA A 235 -1.12 -7.43 -22.57
N ASN A 236 -1.15 -6.09 -22.63
CA ASN A 236 -0.06 -5.24 -23.14
C ASN A 236 0.90 -4.73 -22.04
N TRP A 237 0.77 -5.23 -20.81
CA TRP A 237 1.60 -4.81 -19.68
C TRP A 237 2.80 -5.73 -19.51
N PRO A 238 3.89 -5.27 -18.88
CA PRO A 238 5.01 -6.14 -18.53
C PRO A 238 4.56 -7.36 -17.71
N SER A 239 5.18 -8.51 -17.97
CA SER A 239 4.86 -9.78 -17.31
C SER A 239 4.80 -9.69 -15.78
N ILE A 240 5.76 -9.01 -15.15
CA ILE A 240 5.80 -8.78 -13.70
C ILE A 240 4.55 -8.03 -13.24
N THR A 241 4.30 -6.84 -13.79
CA THR A 241 3.18 -5.98 -13.41
C THR A 241 1.85 -6.69 -13.58
N ARG A 242 1.70 -7.41 -14.70
CA ARG A 242 0.52 -8.20 -15.05
C ARG A 242 0.26 -9.34 -14.06
N GLY A 243 1.31 -10.05 -13.65
CA GLY A 243 1.18 -11.11 -12.65
C GLY A 243 0.80 -10.56 -11.28
N LEU A 244 1.48 -9.48 -10.85
CA LEU A 244 1.24 -8.84 -9.57
C LEU A 244 -0.19 -8.31 -9.43
N ILE A 245 -0.69 -7.57 -10.43
CA ILE A 245 -2.05 -7.02 -10.37
C ILE A 245 -3.11 -8.13 -10.42
N SER A 246 -2.90 -9.16 -11.25
CA SER A 246 -3.88 -10.24 -11.42
C SER A 246 -3.98 -11.08 -10.15
N PHE A 247 -2.86 -11.44 -9.52
CA PHE A 247 -2.89 -12.18 -8.27
C PHE A 247 -3.41 -11.32 -7.12
N GLY A 248 -2.91 -10.09 -6.96
CA GLY A 248 -3.31 -9.19 -5.87
C GLY A 248 -4.82 -8.88 -5.88
N THR A 249 -5.38 -8.55 -7.04
CA THR A 249 -6.83 -8.30 -7.17
C THR A 249 -7.67 -9.56 -6.94
N SER A 250 -7.26 -10.72 -7.45
CA SER A 250 -7.99 -11.98 -7.25
C SER A 250 -8.00 -12.43 -5.79
N SER A 251 -6.85 -12.36 -5.12
CA SER A 251 -6.75 -12.69 -3.69
C SER A 251 -7.52 -11.70 -2.81
N THR A 252 -7.61 -10.43 -3.22
CA THR A 252 -8.42 -9.42 -2.53
C THR A 252 -9.91 -9.73 -2.64
N VAL A 253 -10.38 -10.08 -3.85
CA VAL A 253 -11.76 -10.48 -4.10
C VAL A 253 -12.12 -11.71 -3.27
N LEU A 254 -11.21 -12.69 -3.18
CA LEU A 254 -11.39 -13.85 -2.32
C LEU A 254 -11.69 -13.44 -0.88
N GLY A 255 -10.89 -12.53 -0.30
CA GLY A 255 -11.09 -12.05 1.07
C GLY A 255 -12.40 -11.29 1.27
N PHE A 256 -12.79 -10.40 0.34
CA PHE A 256 -14.09 -9.70 0.43
C PHE A 256 -15.29 -10.65 0.38
N PHE A 257 -15.23 -11.74 -0.39
CA PHE A 257 -16.29 -12.73 -0.35
C PHE A 257 -16.38 -13.46 0.99
N HIS A 258 -15.28 -13.55 1.75
CA HIS A 258 -15.32 -14.05 3.13
C HIS A 258 -15.90 -13.03 4.11
N TRP A 259 -15.75 -11.73 3.86
CA TRP A 259 -16.50 -10.70 4.60
C TRP A 259 -18.01 -10.86 4.36
N ILE A 260 -18.43 -11.05 3.10
CA ILE A 260 -19.84 -11.29 2.75
C ILE A 260 -20.33 -12.60 3.40
N GLN A 261 -19.49 -13.63 3.42
CA GLN A 261 -19.79 -14.89 4.10
C GLN A 261 -20.03 -14.67 5.60
N PHE A 262 -19.21 -13.87 6.27
CA PHE A 262 -19.40 -13.50 7.67
C PHE A 262 -20.71 -12.73 7.89
N ILE A 263 -21.03 -11.78 7.01
CA ILE A 263 -22.29 -11.03 7.06
C ILE A 263 -23.50 -11.97 6.91
N ALA A 264 -23.40 -12.97 6.04
CA ALA A 264 -24.50 -13.90 5.76
C ALA A 264 -24.70 -14.94 6.86
N THR A 265 -23.62 -15.55 7.34
CA THR A 265 -23.64 -16.49 8.47
C THR A 265 -22.40 -16.22 9.34
N PRO A 266 -22.53 -15.38 10.37
CA PRO A 266 -21.42 -15.09 11.29
C PRO A 266 -20.97 -16.38 11.98
N TRP A 267 -19.66 -16.55 12.13
CA TRP A 267 -19.11 -17.62 12.97
C TRP A 267 -18.87 -17.11 14.40
N GLN A 268 -18.67 -18.04 15.32
CA GLN A 268 -18.45 -17.72 16.72
C GLN A 268 -17.09 -17.04 16.91
N GLN A 269 -17.10 -15.91 17.60
CA GLN A 269 -15.90 -15.17 17.98
C GLN A 269 -15.34 -15.71 19.29
N GLU A 270 -14.03 -15.86 19.40
CA GLU A 270 -13.34 -16.26 20.63
C GLU A 270 -13.51 -15.19 21.72
N SER A 271 -13.63 -13.92 21.31
CA SER A 271 -13.90 -12.78 22.20
C SER A 271 -15.28 -12.83 22.89
N GLY A 272 -16.18 -13.73 22.46
CA GLY A 272 -17.54 -13.85 22.99
C GLY A 272 -18.45 -12.68 22.65
N ARG A 273 -18.03 -11.79 21.74
CA ARG A 273 -18.86 -10.71 21.21
C ARG A 273 -20.01 -11.29 20.38
N ILE A 274 -21.16 -10.66 20.52
CA ILE A 274 -22.36 -10.98 19.76
C ILE A 274 -22.50 -9.85 18.75
N VAL A 275 -22.52 -10.19 17.46
CA VAL A 275 -22.78 -9.24 16.38
C VAL A 275 -24.21 -8.73 16.54
N GLU A 276 -24.38 -7.49 17.00
CA GLU A 276 -25.70 -6.90 17.27
C GLU A 276 -26.29 -6.23 16.03
N SER A 277 -25.44 -5.57 15.23
CA SER A 277 -25.85 -4.93 13.99
C SER A 277 -24.68 -4.75 13.03
N GLN A 278 -24.92 -4.93 11.73
CA GLN A 278 -23.91 -4.73 10.68
C GLN A 278 -24.26 -3.50 9.83
N PRO A 279 -23.98 -2.27 10.31
CA PRO A 279 -24.31 -1.07 9.57
C PRO A 279 -23.39 -0.93 8.35
N LEU A 280 -23.97 -0.97 7.16
CA LEU A 280 -23.22 -0.81 5.90
C LEU A 280 -22.99 0.66 5.53
N TRP A 281 -23.68 1.60 6.17
CA TRP A 281 -23.60 3.03 5.84
C TRP A 281 -22.22 3.67 6.09
N PRO A 282 -21.40 3.27 7.10
CA PRO A 282 -20.06 3.82 7.29
C PRO A 282 -19.20 3.60 6.06
N MET A 283 -19.38 2.48 5.35
CA MET A 283 -18.66 2.24 4.09
C MET A 283 -18.91 3.31 3.04
N MET A 284 -20.16 3.79 2.93
CA MET A 284 -20.51 4.83 1.96
C MET A 284 -19.83 6.16 2.27
N VAL A 285 -19.65 6.49 3.55
CA VAL A 285 -19.02 7.76 3.96
C VAL A 285 -17.50 7.65 3.84
N VAL A 286 -16.91 6.62 4.44
CA VAL A 286 -15.46 6.43 4.51
C VAL A 286 -14.84 6.15 3.13
N LEU A 287 -15.54 5.46 2.22
CA LEU A 287 -15.05 5.23 0.86
C LEU A 287 -15.56 6.29 -0.13
N GLY A 288 -16.80 6.76 0.05
CA GLY A 288 -17.45 7.67 -0.88
C GLY A 288 -16.92 9.10 -0.82
N LEU A 289 -16.71 9.68 0.36
CA LEU A 289 -16.20 11.05 0.48
C LEU A 289 -14.76 11.17 -0.05
N PRO A 290 -13.80 10.29 0.31
CA PRO A 290 -12.48 10.31 -0.32
C PRO A 290 -12.54 10.05 -1.82
N GLY A 291 -13.42 9.17 -2.27
CA GLY A 291 -13.67 8.91 -3.70
C GLY A 291 -14.12 10.16 -4.45
N LEU A 292 -15.00 10.97 -3.85
CA LEU A 292 -15.45 12.25 -4.41
C LEU A 292 -14.30 13.26 -4.50
N VAL A 293 -13.49 13.39 -3.45
CA VAL A 293 -12.29 14.26 -3.46
C VAL A 293 -11.34 13.85 -4.57
N CYS A 294 -11.02 12.55 -4.68
CA CYS A 294 -10.17 12.02 -5.74
C CYS A 294 -10.78 12.24 -7.13
N TRP A 295 -12.10 12.13 -7.28
CA TRP A 295 -12.78 12.43 -8.54
C TRP A 295 -12.64 13.90 -8.93
N VAL A 296 -12.79 14.84 -7.99
CA VAL A 296 -12.57 16.28 -8.23
C VAL A 296 -11.13 16.54 -8.65
N MET A 297 -10.16 15.99 -7.93
CA MET A 297 -8.73 16.11 -8.27
C MET A 297 -8.41 15.55 -9.66
N TYR A 298 -8.93 14.37 -9.98
CA TYR A 298 -8.77 13.74 -11.28
C TYR A 298 -9.35 14.61 -12.40
N ARG A 299 -10.57 15.14 -12.21
CA ARG A 299 -11.23 16.03 -13.17
C ARG A 299 -10.40 17.29 -13.44
N TYR A 300 -9.73 17.83 -12.44
CA TYR A 300 -8.88 19.01 -12.58
C TYR A 300 -7.56 18.71 -13.31
N GLY A 301 -6.95 17.54 -13.08
CA GLY A 301 -5.63 17.20 -13.63
C GLY A 301 -5.60 16.45 -14.95
N ILE A 302 -6.72 15.86 -15.38
CA ILE A 302 -6.72 14.87 -16.48
C ILE A 302 -6.35 15.45 -17.85
N GLU A 303 -6.68 16.70 -18.13
CA GLU A 303 -6.34 17.34 -19.41
C GLU A 303 -4.82 17.51 -19.52
N ASP A 304 -4.21 18.12 -18.51
CA ASP A 304 -2.76 18.31 -18.46
C ASP A 304 -1.99 16.98 -18.44
N ALA A 305 -2.52 15.96 -17.76
CA ALA A 305 -1.97 14.60 -17.78
C ALA A 305 -1.97 13.99 -19.19
N ARG A 306 -3.03 14.22 -19.98
CA ARG A 306 -3.09 13.76 -21.38
C ARG A 306 -2.10 14.51 -22.26
N HIS A 307 -2.00 15.83 -22.11
CA HIS A 307 -1.04 16.66 -22.86
C HIS A 307 0.41 16.26 -22.56
N MET A 308 0.73 15.96 -21.30
CA MET A 308 2.03 15.43 -20.89
C MET A 308 2.35 14.10 -21.56
N LYS A 309 1.37 13.17 -21.58
CA LYS A 309 1.53 11.86 -22.20
C LYS A 309 1.73 11.96 -23.72
N MET A 310 1.05 12.88 -24.39
CA MET A 310 1.26 13.16 -25.83
C MET A 310 2.64 13.76 -26.10
N SER A 311 3.17 14.52 -25.14
CA SER A 311 4.50 15.13 -25.22
C SER A 311 5.63 14.12 -24.94
N GLY A 312 5.32 12.89 -24.52
CA GLY A 312 6.32 11.86 -24.22
C GLY A 312 6.98 11.98 -22.85
N TYR A 313 6.52 12.90 -22.00
CA TYR A 313 7.08 13.15 -20.67
C TYR A 313 6.21 12.56 -19.55
N THR A 314 6.85 12.26 -18.42
CA THR A 314 6.18 11.82 -17.20
C THR A 314 6.09 12.99 -16.21
N ALA A 315 4.91 13.22 -15.65
CA ALA A 315 4.68 14.37 -14.75
C ALA A 315 5.61 14.33 -13.52
N GLY A 316 6.30 15.44 -13.25
CA GLY A 316 7.24 15.59 -12.13
C GLY A 316 8.54 14.77 -12.25
N VAL A 317 8.84 14.17 -13.41
CA VAL A 317 10.09 13.43 -13.65
C VAL A 317 10.88 14.15 -14.73
N LEU A 318 12.15 14.45 -14.43
CA LEU A 318 13.05 15.13 -15.36
C LEU A 318 13.45 14.22 -16.54
N PRO A 319 13.85 14.80 -17.69
CA PRO A 319 14.37 14.04 -18.81
C PRO A 319 15.62 13.22 -18.45
N ASP A 320 15.85 12.15 -19.20
CA ASP A 320 16.96 11.23 -18.94
C ASP A 320 18.31 11.95 -18.99
N GLY A 321 19.15 11.73 -17.98
CA GLY A 321 20.48 12.35 -17.89
C GLY A 321 20.52 13.73 -17.20
N VAL A 322 19.37 14.37 -16.95
CA VAL A 322 19.30 15.72 -16.38
C VAL A 322 19.22 15.69 -14.86
N ARG A 323 20.14 16.39 -14.18
CA ARG A 323 20.12 16.57 -12.72
C ARG A 323 19.15 17.67 -12.30
N ILE A 324 18.63 17.55 -11.08
CA ILE A 324 17.75 18.57 -10.48
C ILE A 324 18.45 19.93 -10.41
N LYS A 325 19.70 19.99 -9.93
CA LYS A 325 20.45 21.25 -9.84
C LYS A 325 20.59 21.95 -11.19
N THR A 326 20.92 21.19 -12.23
CA THR A 326 21.01 21.69 -13.60
C THR A 326 19.68 22.27 -14.09
N TRP A 327 18.57 21.63 -13.72
CA TRP A 327 17.23 22.10 -14.07
C TRP A 327 16.89 23.42 -13.36
N GLU A 328 17.16 23.50 -12.06
CA GLU A 328 16.94 24.70 -11.24
C GLU A 328 17.80 25.88 -11.70
N ASP A 329 19.08 25.64 -12.00
CA ASP A 329 20.00 26.67 -12.52
C ASP A 329 19.56 27.22 -13.89
N ALA A 330 18.79 26.44 -14.65
CA ALA A 330 18.31 26.77 -15.99
C ALA A 330 16.85 27.27 -16.02
N GLU A 331 16.30 27.78 -14.90
CA GLU A 331 14.89 28.17 -14.71
C GLU A 331 14.29 28.92 -15.91
N LYS A 332 14.98 29.95 -16.41
CA LYS A 332 14.51 30.76 -17.55
C LYS A 332 14.36 29.95 -18.85
N VAL A 333 15.22 28.96 -19.05
CA VAL A 333 15.24 28.11 -20.25
C VAL A 333 14.15 27.04 -20.16
N VAL A 334 13.93 26.47 -18.96
CA VAL A 334 12.98 25.37 -18.73
C VAL A 334 11.55 25.84 -18.45
N SER A 335 11.32 27.15 -18.22
CA SER A 335 10.00 27.74 -18.00
C SER A 335 8.93 27.37 -19.06
N ASN A 336 9.36 27.19 -20.31
CA ASN A 336 8.48 26.80 -21.42
C ASN A 336 8.42 25.28 -21.66
N HIS A 337 9.09 24.49 -20.83
CA HIS A 337 9.11 23.05 -20.96
C HIS A 337 7.77 22.45 -20.49
N PRO A 338 7.22 21.43 -21.17
CA PRO A 338 5.96 20.79 -20.77
C PRO A 338 5.94 20.31 -19.32
N ILE A 339 7.07 19.79 -18.83
CA ILE A 339 7.24 19.39 -17.41
C ILE A 339 6.92 20.57 -16.48
N GLU A 340 7.39 21.77 -16.77
CA GLU A 340 7.22 22.92 -15.88
C GLU A 340 5.79 23.49 -15.95
N GLN A 341 5.20 23.49 -17.16
CA GLN A 341 3.88 24.04 -17.39
C GLN A 341 2.74 23.13 -16.91
N LEU A 342 2.89 21.82 -17.08
CA LEU A 342 1.78 20.86 -16.96
C LEU A 342 1.90 19.92 -15.76
N SER A 343 3.10 19.71 -15.21
CA SER A 343 3.29 18.65 -14.19
C SER A 343 2.45 18.86 -12.93
N ARG A 344 2.31 20.10 -12.45
CA ARG A 344 1.57 20.39 -11.22
C ARG A 344 0.14 19.84 -11.26
N ASN A 345 -0.59 20.18 -12.31
CA ASN A 345 -1.97 19.73 -12.50
C ASN A 345 -2.03 18.27 -12.95
N ALA A 346 -1.14 17.84 -13.85
CA ALA A 346 -1.10 16.45 -14.32
C ALA A 346 -0.91 15.46 -13.17
N LEU A 347 -0.15 15.84 -12.13
CA LEU A 347 0.07 15.00 -10.95
C LEU A 347 -1.18 14.82 -10.10
N LEU A 348 -2.13 15.76 -10.10
CA LEU A 348 -3.41 15.62 -9.37
C LEU A 348 -4.26 14.48 -9.93
N ALA A 349 -4.09 14.14 -11.21
CA ALA A 349 -4.75 12.99 -11.84
C ALA A 349 -3.90 11.72 -11.84
N ASN A 350 -2.69 11.74 -11.27
CA ASN A 350 -1.80 10.58 -11.24
C ASN A 350 -2.29 9.55 -10.20
N PRO A 351 -2.33 8.24 -10.52
CA PRO A 351 -2.74 7.18 -9.59
C PRO A 351 -2.00 7.18 -8.26
N MET A 352 -0.71 7.57 -8.24
CA MET A 352 0.09 7.69 -7.02
C MET A 352 -0.51 8.70 -6.05
N VAL A 353 -0.82 9.91 -6.53
CA VAL A 353 -1.36 11.02 -5.73
C VAL A 353 -2.78 10.70 -5.28
N LEU A 354 -3.61 10.22 -6.22
CA LEU A 354 -5.00 9.86 -5.93
C LEU A 354 -5.10 8.76 -4.88
N ALA A 355 -4.28 7.71 -4.99
CA ALA A 355 -4.28 6.63 -4.00
C ALA A 355 -3.85 7.15 -2.62
N MET A 356 -2.79 7.96 -2.55
CA MET A 356 -2.32 8.53 -1.29
C MET A 356 -3.38 9.38 -0.60
N VAL A 357 -4.04 10.28 -1.34
CA VAL A 357 -5.15 11.10 -0.84
C VAL A 357 -6.28 10.22 -0.34
N TYR A 358 -6.69 9.26 -1.16
CA TYR A 358 -7.75 8.33 -0.81
C TYR A 358 -7.43 7.60 0.50
N GLY A 359 -6.24 7.01 0.62
CA GLY A 359 -5.84 6.26 1.80
C GLY A 359 -5.83 7.09 3.09
N GLN A 360 -5.26 8.29 3.06
CA GLN A 360 -5.18 9.14 4.26
C GLN A 360 -6.54 9.69 4.69
N LEU A 361 -7.42 10.01 3.73
CA LEU A 361 -8.77 10.44 4.04
C LEU A 361 -9.64 9.28 4.53
N CYS A 362 -9.53 8.08 3.93
CA CYS A 362 -10.21 6.89 4.44
C CYS A 362 -9.85 6.62 5.90
N ASP A 363 -8.57 6.70 6.25
CA ASP A 363 -8.11 6.57 7.63
C ASP A 363 -8.76 7.61 8.55
N GLY A 364 -8.63 8.90 8.21
CA GLY A 364 -9.22 9.98 9.01
C GLY A 364 -10.73 9.83 9.23
N PHE A 365 -11.48 9.50 8.18
CA PHE A 365 -12.93 9.31 8.29
C PHE A 365 -13.31 8.02 9.01
N ALA A 366 -12.56 6.93 8.83
CA ALA A 366 -12.80 5.67 9.53
C ALA A 366 -12.60 5.82 11.03
N THR A 367 -11.49 6.43 11.46
CA THR A 367 -11.22 6.71 12.88
C THR A 367 -12.25 7.67 13.48
N MET A 368 -12.62 8.74 12.75
CA MET A 368 -13.65 9.68 13.20
C MET A 368 -14.98 8.98 13.44
N ILE A 369 -15.47 8.19 12.48
CA ILE A 369 -16.74 7.47 12.62
C ILE A 369 -16.63 6.42 13.73
N GLY A 370 -15.53 5.66 13.78
CA GLY A 370 -15.34 4.61 14.77
C GLY A 370 -15.35 5.12 16.20
N ILE A 371 -14.70 6.25 16.47
CA ILE A 371 -14.62 6.81 17.83
C ILE A 371 -15.86 7.63 18.15
N ASP A 372 -16.21 8.63 17.32
CA ASP A 372 -17.27 9.59 17.67
C ASP A 372 -18.69 8.99 17.57
N LEU A 373 -18.90 7.89 16.82
CA LEU A 373 -20.23 7.29 16.61
C LEU A 373 -20.37 5.85 17.09
N PHE A 374 -19.28 5.08 17.12
CA PHE A 374 -19.29 3.66 17.50
C PHE A 374 -18.58 3.37 18.83
N GLY A 375 -17.93 4.36 19.45
CA GLY A 375 -17.29 4.21 20.77
C GLY A 375 -16.05 3.32 20.76
N TYR A 376 -15.37 3.17 19.62
CA TYR A 376 -14.08 2.50 19.56
C TYR A 376 -12.96 3.34 20.19
N GLY A 377 -11.90 2.67 20.64
CA GLY A 377 -10.70 3.32 21.18
C GLY A 377 -9.55 3.41 20.18
N GLU A 378 -8.75 4.47 20.26
CA GLU A 378 -7.52 4.64 19.48
C GLU A 378 -6.33 3.93 20.15
N LYS A 379 -5.59 3.13 19.37
CA LYS A 379 -4.47 2.32 19.86
C LYS A 379 -3.11 3.02 19.74
N HIS A 380 -2.99 4.00 18.85
CA HIS A 380 -1.74 4.71 18.61
C HIS A 380 -1.58 5.90 19.58
N PRO A 381 -0.45 6.00 20.31
CA PRO A 381 -0.25 7.07 21.29
C PRO A 381 -0.36 8.49 20.70
N VAL A 382 0.15 8.68 19.48
CA VAL A 382 0.14 9.99 18.81
C VAL A 382 -1.27 10.35 18.34
N SER A 383 -1.99 9.40 17.73
CA SER A 383 -3.38 9.61 17.31
C SER A 383 -4.28 9.89 18.51
N ASN A 384 -4.11 9.14 19.61
CA ASN A 384 -4.89 9.31 20.82
C ASN A 384 -4.68 10.70 21.45
N ALA A 385 -3.44 11.21 21.45
CA ALA A 385 -3.16 12.57 21.93
C ALA A 385 -3.85 13.65 21.08
N VAL A 386 -3.94 13.46 19.76
CA VAL A 386 -4.67 14.37 18.86
C VAL A 386 -6.16 14.36 19.17
N ILE A 387 -6.74 13.19 19.40
CA ILE A 387 -8.18 13.04 19.69
C ILE A 387 -8.52 13.69 21.03
N GLN A 388 -7.71 13.47 22.07
CA GLN A 388 -7.89 14.11 23.38
C GLN A 388 -7.87 15.64 23.27
N TYR A 389 -6.96 16.20 22.49
CA TYR A 389 -6.95 17.64 22.21
C TYR A 389 -8.19 18.11 21.45
N GLY A 390 -8.73 17.28 20.56
CA GLY A 390 -10.03 17.51 19.92
C GLY A 390 -11.18 17.57 20.94
N GLY A 391 -11.15 16.72 21.96
CA GLY A 391 -12.07 16.76 23.10
C GLY A 391 -11.96 18.06 23.90
N ASP A 392 -10.74 18.52 24.19
CA ASP A 392 -10.52 19.81 24.85
C ASP A 392 -11.10 20.99 24.02
N ILE A 393 -11.01 20.92 22.69
CA ILE A 393 -11.65 21.89 21.79
C ILE A 393 -13.18 21.81 21.88
N ASN A 394 -13.74 20.60 21.92
CA ASN A 394 -15.18 20.41 22.06
C ASN A 394 -15.70 21.09 23.34
N ASP A 395 -15.00 20.90 24.46
CA ASP A 395 -15.34 21.51 25.74
C ASP A 395 -15.23 23.05 25.70
N ALA A 396 -14.22 23.58 25.00
CA ALA A 396 -14.02 25.03 24.86
C ALA A 396 -15.07 25.70 23.95
N VAL A 397 -15.55 25.00 22.91
CA VAL A 397 -16.46 25.54 21.88
C VAL A 397 -17.93 25.16 22.18
N GLY A 398 -18.19 24.26 23.12
CA GLY A 398 -19.52 23.78 23.49
C GLY A 398 -20.08 22.74 22.52
N ILE A 399 -19.23 21.94 21.88
CA ILE A 399 -19.65 20.84 21.00
C ILE A 399 -19.96 19.62 21.87
N SER A 400 -21.22 19.20 21.90
CA SER A 400 -21.67 18.07 22.75
C SER A 400 -21.73 16.72 22.02
N TRP A 401 -21.19 16.62 20.81
CA TRP A 401 -21.20 15.42 19.98
C TRP A 401 -19.77 14.97 19.67
N GLY A 402 -19.53 13.67 19.83
CA GLY A 402 -18.23 13.02 19.60
C GLY A 402 -17.23 13.22 20.73
N GLU A 403 -16.20 12.37 20.76
CA GLU A 403 -15.07 12.45 21.70
C GLU A 403 -13.96 13.38 21.19
N GLY A 404 -14.09 13.91 19.97
CA GLY A 404 -13.14 14.84 19.35
C GLY A 404 -12.38 14.26 18.16
N ALA A 405 -12.75 13.07 17.67
CA ALA A 405 -12.05 12.42 16.57
C ALA A 405 -12.22 13.13 15.21
N TRP A 406 -13.23 14.00 15.05
CA TRP A 406 -13.33 14.93 13.92
C TRP A 406 -12.06 15.78 13.72
N PHE A 407 -11.37 16.14 14.81
CA PHE A 407 -10.13 16.90 14.74
C PHE A 407 -8.99 16.08 14.13
N PHE A 408 -8.92 14.78 14.45
CA PHE A 408 -7.98 13.85 13.82
C PHE A 408 -8.21 13.75 12.30
N ALA A 409 -9.46 13.64 11.85
CA ALA A 409 -9.79 13.65 10.42
C ALA A 409 -9.33 14.94 9.72
N LEU A 410 -9.49 16.10 10.36
CA LEU A 410 -9.01 17.38 9.83
C LEU A 410 -7.48 17.47 9.78
N ILE A 411 -6.77 16.97 10.79
CA ILE A 411 -5.31 16.90 10.76
C ILE A 411 -4.85 16.00 9.62
N LYS A 412 -5.47 14.82 9.44
CA LYS A 412 -5.17 13.89 8.33
C LYS A 412 -5.41 14.54 6.97
N ALA A 413 -6.53 15.22 6.79
CA ALA A 413 -6.84 15.98 5.57
C ALA A 413 -5.81 17.08 5.30
N SER A 414 -5.42 17.83 6.33
CA SER A 414 -4.42 18.90 6.23
C SER A 414 -3.02 18.36 5.90
N LEU A 415 -2.62 17.27 6.58
CA LEU A 415 -1.36 16.57 6.35
C LEU A 415 -1.28 16.10 4.90
N VAL A 416 -2.32 15.42 4.40
CA VAL A 416 -2.28 14.92 3.02
C VAL A 416 -2.33 16.06 2.01
N ALA A 417 -3.04 17.16 2.28
CA ALA A 417 -2.98 18.35 1.44
C ALA A 417 -1.57 18.94 1.35
N VAL A 418 -0.83 19.01 2.46
CA VAL A 418 0.58 19.46 2.49
C VAL A 418 1.48 18.48 1.74
N ILE A 419 1.31 17.18 1.95
CA ILE A 419 2.10 16.17 1.24
C ILE A 419 1.84 16.24 -0.27
N VAL A 420 0.59 16.38 -0.70
CA VAL A 420 0.23 16.57 -2.12
C VAL A 420 0.86 17.84 -2.66
N TRP A 421 0.77 18.97 -1.93
CA TRP A 421 1.39 20.22 -2.34
C TRP A 421 2.91 20.09 -2.54
N LEU A 422 3.61 19.44 -1.60
CA LEU A 422 5.04 19.13 -1.76
C LEU A 422 5.28 18.23 -2.98
N PHE A 423 4.45 17.22 -3.19
CA PHE A 423 4.64 16.23 -4.25
C PHE A 423 4.37 16.76 -5.65
N ILE A 424 3.44 17.70 -5.81
CA ILE A 424 3.19 18.38 -7.09
C ILE A 424 4.26 19.42 -7.41
N GLU A 425 4.93 19.97 -6.38
CA GLU A 425 6.03 20.92 -6.54
C GLU A 425 7.38 20.25 -6.73
N MET A 426 7.59 19.05 -6.19
CA MET A 426 8.88 18.38 -6.30
C MET A 426 9.07 17.73 -7.69
N ARG A 427 10.23 18.02 -8.30
CA ARG A 427 10.71 17.34 -9.50
C ARG A 427 11.74 16.30 -9.09
N VAL A 428 11.68 15.11 -9.68
CA VAL A 428 12.64 14.02 -9.39
C VAL A 428 13.49 13.68 -10.61
N GLU A 429 14.73 13.27 -10.36
CA GLU A 429 15.58 12.68 -11.41
C GLU A 429 14.97 11.36 -11.89
N LYS A 430 15.23 10.99 -13.16
CA LYS A 430 14.75 9.72 -13.73
C LYS A 430 15.11 8.50 -12.86
N ARG A 431 16.34 8.44 -12.36
CA ARG A 431 16.84 7.37 -11.48
C ARG A 431 16.15 7.31 -10.12
N GLN A 432 15.43 8.36 -9.72
CA GLN A 432 14.73 8.46 -8.44
C GLN A 432 13.24 8.09 -8.55
N VAL A 433 12.76 7.64 -9.72
CA VAL A 433 11.36 7.25 -9.92
C VAL A 433 10.94 6.12 -8.97
N HIS A 434 11.80 5.12 -8.73
CA HIS A 434 11.54 4.06 -7.75
C HIS A 434 11.42 4.61 -6.32
N MET A 435 12.28 5.57 -5.95
CA MET A 435 12.22 6.21 -4.64
C MET A 435 10.91 6.97 -4.48
N ARG A 436 10.51 7.74 -5.50
CA ARG A 436 9.24 8.47 -5.53
C ARG A 436 8.05 7.53 -5.34
N MET A 437 8.00 6.41 -6.07
CA MET A 437 6.94 5.41 -5.94
C MET A 437 6.91 4.77 -4.55
N LEU A 438 8.07 4.41 -3.99
CA LEU A 438 8.14 3.76 -2.68
C LEU A 438 7.78 4.69 -1.52
N ILE A 439 8.11 5.98 -1.60
CA ILE A 439 7.64 6.98 -0.63
C ILE A 439 6.12 7.07 -0.68
N VAL A 440 5.54 7.19 -1.88
CA VAL A 440 4.08 7.22 -2.04
C VAL A 440 3.46 5.95 -1.47
N LEU A 441 4.03 4.78 -1.76
CA LEU A 441 3.54 3.51 -1.25
C LEU A 441 3.60 3.45 0.28
N ALA A 442 4.66 3.97 0.91
CA ALA A 442 4.78 4.04 2.35
C ALA A 442 3.68 4.94 2.97
N VAL A 443 3.46 6.15 2.42
CA VAL A 443 2.38 7.03 2.87
C VAL A 443 1.00 6.40 2.63
N LEU A 444 0.83 5.69 1.52
CA LEU A 444 -0.40 4.97 1.21
C LEU A 444 -0.65 3.85 2.23
N ILE A 445 0.34 3.03 2.53
CA ILE A 445 0.22 1.92 3.49
C ILE A 445 -0.19 2.45 4.87
N VAL A 446 0.42 3.54 5.33
CA VAL A 446 0.13 4.15 6.64
C VAL A 446 -1.28 4.79 6.71
N GLY A 447 -1.95 5.02 5.59
CA GLY A 447 -3.34 5.54 5.57
C GLY A 447 -4.36 4.47 5.16
N LEU A 448 -4.22 3.91 3.96
CA LEU A 448 -5.20 2.99 3.40
C LEU A 448 -5.33 1.69 4.20
N ALA A 449 -4.23 1.15 4.74
CA ALA A 449 -4.29 -0.09 5.49
C ALA A 449 -5.09 0.06 6.80
N PRO A 450 -4.79 1.03 7.70
CA PRO A 450 -5.63 1.25 8.88
C PRO A 450 -7.06 1.66 8.53
N GLY A 451 -7.25 2.60 7.57
CA GLY A 451 -8.60 3.01 7.16
C GLY A 451 -9.47 1.87 6.60
N LEU A 452 -8.89 0.96 5.82
CA LEU A 452 -9.61 -0.22 5.30
C LEU A 452 -9.79 -1.32 6.35
N ARG A 453 -8.94 -1.37 7.37
CA ARG A 453 -9.14 -2.25 8.53
C ARG A 453 -10.29 -1.75 9.38
N ASP A 454 -10.25 -0.49 9.79
CA ASP A 454 -11.24 0.12 10.70
C ASP A 454 -12.65 0.12 10.09
N ILE A 455 -12.78 0.40 8.80
CA ILE A 455 -14.07 0.29 8.10
C ILE A 455 -14.58 -1.15 8.03
N GLY A 456 -13.69 -2.13 7.87
CA GLY A 456 -14.04 -3.54 7.88
C GLY A 456 -14.53 -3.97 9.25
N ARG A 457 -13.83 -3.53 10.30
CA ARG A 457 -14.21 -3.72 11.70
C ARG A 457 -15.59 -3.13 12.01
N LEU A 458 -15.85 -1.90 11.59
CA LEU A 458 -17.15 -1.24 11.70
C LEU A 458 -18.27 -1.98 10.96
N THR A 459 -17.96 -2.55 9.80
CA THR A 459 -18.94 -3.23 8.95
C THR A 459 -19.31 -4.60 9.49
N LEU A 460 -18.31 -5.32 10.00
CA LEU A 460 -18.48 -6.67 10.54
C LEU A 460 -18.79 -6.69 12.04
N ASP A 461 -18.73 -5.55 12.72
CA ASP A 461 -18.94 -5.39 14.16
C ASP A 461 -17.89 -6.16 15.00
N VAL A 462 -16.59 -5.95 14.69
CA VAL A 462 -15.43 -6.68 15.27
C VAL A 462 -14.31 -5.82 15.86
#